data_AF-A0A2B5X504-F1
#
_entry.id   AF-A0A2B5X504-F1
#
_cell.length_a   1.000
_cell.length_b   1.000
_cell.length_c   1.000
_cell.angle_alpha   90.00
_cell.angle_beta   90.00
_cell.angle_gamma   90.00
#
_symmetry.space_group_name_H-M   'P 1'
#
loop_
_entity.id
_entity.type
_entity.pdbx_description
1 polymer ?
#
loop_
_entity_poly.entity_id
_entity_poly.type
_entity_poly.pdbx_seq_one_letter_code
_entity_poly.pdbx_strand_id
1 'polypeptide(L)'
;MDTTNTDLQKKIEMLQLCLVDDRVYHEHLKAYEELGIYTERFEYYKMYGQCFVPYSKEYVMRSTIEELLKRDKEKYIQCSPSLFNRLKRKMGVWIWRGKMKSLGGLAEWVQKYSKDEKR
;
A
#
# COMPACT_ATOMS: atom_id res chain seq x y z
N MET A 1 5.73 29.97 -24.00
CA MET A 1 4.44 29.29 -23.74
C MET A 1 4.76 28.08 -22.89
N ASP A 2 4.48 28.19 -21.60
CA ASP A 2 5.01 27.33 -20.53
C ASP A 2 4.29 25.97 -20.51
N THR A 3 4.58 25.14 -21.52
CA THR A 3 3.97 23.80 -21.68
C THR A 3 4.18 22.90 -20.47
N THR A 4 5.28 23.09 -19.74
CA THR A 4 5.63 22.36 -18.52
C THR A 4 4.68 22.66 -17.35
N ASN A 5 4.21 23.90 -17.25
CA ASN A 5 3.29 24.32 -16.19
C ASN A 5 1.88 23.77 -16.45
N THR A 6 1.45 23.79 -17.71
CA THR A 6 0.16 23.21 -18.11
C THR A 6 0.10 21.68 -17.94
N ASP A 7 1.19 20.96 -18.24
CA ASP A 7 1.24 19.50 -18.02
C ASP A 7 1.20 19.14 -16.53
N LEU A 8 1.92 19.91 -15.69
CA LEU A 8 1.92 19.74 -14.25
C LEU A 8 0.52 19.98 -13.65
N GLN A 9 -0.17 21.05 -14.05
CA GLN A 9 -1.54 21.33 -13.62
C GLN A 9 -2.50 20.19 -13.99
N LYS A 10 -2.43 19.69 -15.22
CA LYS A 10 -3.26 18.54 -15.65
C LYS A 10 -3.02 17.30 -14.78
N LYS A 11 -1.76 17.00 -14.45
CA LYS A 11 -1.40 15.88 -13.57
C LYS A 11 -1.96 16.06 -12.15
N ILE A 12 -1.85 17.27 -11.60
CA ILE A 12 -2.38 17.62 -10.28
C ILE A 12 -3.90 17.43 -10.26
N GLU A 13 -4.61 17.94 -11.27
CA GLU A 13 -6.07 17.80 -11.38
C GLU A 13 -6.50 16.33 -11.54
N MET A 14 -5.84 15.58 -12.42
CA MET A 14 -6.16 14.16 -12.65
C MET A 14 -5.94 13.29 -11.41
N LEU A 15 -4.90 13.58 -10.63
CA LEU A 15 -4.59 12.84 -9.41
C LEU A 15 -5.33 13.40 -8.19
N GLN A 16 -5.99 14.56 -8.31
CA GLN A 16 -6.63 15.29 -7.21
C GLN A 16 -5.65 15.58 -6.06
N LEU A 17 -4.44 16.02 -6.40
CA LEU A 17 -3.43 16.38 -5.41
C LEU A 17 -3.77 17.72 -4.76
N CYS A 18 -3.54 17.81 -3.45
CA CYS A 18 -3.69 19.03 -2.67
C CYS A 18 -2.32 19.68 -2.44
N LEU A 19 -2.27 21.00 -2.35
CA LEU A 19 -1.07 21.74 -1.98
C LEU A 19 -0.82 21.64 -0.49
N VAL A 20 0.43 21.39 -0.09
CA VAL A 20 0.81 21.37 1.32
C VAL A 20 0.68 22.78 1.90
N ASP A 21 -0.19 22.93 2.89
CA ASP A 21 -0.35 24.14 3.70
C ASP A 21 0.42 24.02 5.01
N ASP A 22 0.64 25.14 5.70
CA ASP A 22 1.41 25.22 6.96
C ASP A 22 0.85 24.27 8.03
N ARG A 23 -0.48 24.12 8.06
CA ARG A 23 -1.16 23.18 8.97
C ARG A 23 -0.78 21.73 8.68
N VAL A 24 -0.87 21.33 7.41
CA VAL A 24 -0.58 19.98 6.95
C VAL A 24 0.91 19.67 7.15
N TYR A 25 1.77 20.67 6.90
CA TYR A 25 3.18 20.56 7.17
C TYR A 25 3.47 20.30 8.65
N HIS A 26 2.87 21.07 9.57
CA HIS A 26 3.09 20.85 11.00
C HIS A 26 2.51 19.51 11.48
N GLU A 27 1.34 19.09 10.98
CA GLU A 27 0.69 17.84 11.40
C GLU A 27 1.40 16.59 10.90
N HIS A 28 1.89 16.59 9.66
CA HIS A 28 2.40 15.39 9.00
C HIS A 28 3.88 15.46 8.63
N LEU A 29 4.37 16.59 8.12
CA LEU A 29 5.73 16.70 7.60
C LEU A 29 6.77 16.99 8.69
N LYS A 30 6.43 17.76 9.72
CA LYS A 30 7.36 18.06 10.82
C LYS A 30 7.95 16.80 11.46
N ALA A 31 7.13 15.77 11.67
CA ALA A 31 7.58 14.49 12.19
C ALA A 31 8.57 13.76 11.26
N TYR A 32 8.44 13.93 9.94
CA TYR A 32 9.39 13.37 8.97
C TYR A 32 10.73 14.12 8.99
N GLU A 33 10.70 15.43 9.18
CA GLU A 33 11.91 16.26 9.25
C GLU A 33 12.72 15.97 10.52
N GLU A 34 12.06 15.78 11.65
CA GLU A 34 12.69 15.32 12.90
C GLU A 34 13.37 13.94 12.73
N LEU A 35 12.90 13.12 11.79
CA LEU A 35 13.49 11.84 11.40
C LEU A 35 14.60 11.99 10.34
N GLY A 36 14.96 13.22 9.96
CA GLY A 36 16.03 13.50 8.98
C GLY A 36 15.62 13.33 7.52
N ILE A 37 14.31 13.28 7.23
CA ILE A 37 13.81 13.20 5.85
C ILE A 37 13.65 14.62 5.30
N TYR A 38 14.19 14.87 4.11
CA TYR A 38 14.05 16.16 3.42
C TYR A 38 12.59 16.39 2.99
N THR A 39 11.88 17.23 3.73
CA THR A 39 10.45 17.53 3.54
C THR A 39 10.20 18.69 2.58
N GLU A 40 11.19 19.58 2.39
CA GLU A 40 11.10 20.79 1.55
C GLU A 40 10.69 20.52 0.09
N ARG A 41 10.94 19.30 -0.41
CA ARG A 41 10.62 18.92 -1.80
C ARG A 41 9.15 18.54 -1.99
N PHE A 42 8.42 18.30 -0.91
CA PHE A 42 7.03 17.87 -0.95
C PHE A 42 6.09 19.07 -1.00
N GLU A 43 5.79 19.51 -2.22
CA GLU A 43 4.83 20.60 -2.47
C GLU A 43 3.36 20.11 -2.48
N TYR A 44 3.14 18.82 -2.77
CA TYR A 44 1.80 18.26 -2.95
C TYR A 44 1.58 17.06 -2.03
N TYR A 45 0.32 16.77 -1.73
CA TYR A 45 -0.06 15.58 -0.98
C TYR A 45 -1.41 15.04 -1.41
N LYS A 46 -1.67 13.80 -1.02
CA LYS A 46 -2.99 13.17 -1.12
C LYS A 46 -3.28 12.35 0.12
N MET A 47 -4.52 12.45 0.61
CA MET A 47 -5.02 11.66 1.72
C MET A 47 -5.75 10.44 1.19
N TYR A 48 -5.34 9.26 1.65
CA TYR A 48 -6.04 8.00 1.39
C TYR A 48 -6.62 7.50 2.72
N GLY A 49 -7.83 7.96 3.04
CA GLY A 49 -8.41 7.74 4.37
C GLY A 49 -7.56 8.43 5.43
N GLN A 50 -6.93 7.66 6.32
CA GLN A 50 -6.05 8.17 7.38
C GLN A 50 -4.57 8.22 6.96
N CYS A 51 -4.21 7.75 5.77
CA CYS A 51 -2.82 7.75 5.32
C CYS A 51 -2.50 9.02 4.54
N PHE A 52 -1.53 9.77 5.05
CA PHE A 52 -0.90 10.89 4.37
C PHE A 52 0.16 10.39 3.38
N VAL A 53 0.05 10.79 2.12
CA VAL A 53 1.03 10.47 1.07
C VAL A 53 1.54 11.77 0.45
N PRO A 54 2.80 12.16 0.74
CA PRO A 54 3.41 13.33 0.12
C PRO A 54 3.94 13.03 -1.28
N TYR A 55 3.89 14.04 -2.15
CA TYR A 55 4.35 14.03 -3.53
C TYR A 55 5.28 15.22 -3.78
N SER A 56 6.46 14.96 -4.32
CA SER A 56 7.37 16.03 -4.70
C SER A 56 7.04 16.57 -6.09
N LYS A 57 7.27 17.88 -6.30
CA LYS A 57 7.04 18.51 -7.60
C LYS A 57 7.84 17.84 -8.71
N GLU A 58 9.13 17.60 -8.45
CA GLU A 58 10.04 16.93 -9.38
C GLU A 58 9.52 15.54 -9.78
N TYR A 59 8.95 14.80 -8.84
CA TYR A 59 8.41 13.47 -9.09
C TYR A 59 7.17 13.53 -10.01
N VAL A 60 6.23 14.44 -9.76
CA VAL A 60 5.04 14.62 -10.60
C VAL A 60 5.43 15.09 -12.00
N MET A 61 6.40 15.99 -12.12
CA MET A 61 6.89 16.46 -13.42
C MET A 61 7.58 15.34 -14.21
N ARG A 62 8.45 14.56 -13.57
CA ARG A 62 9.26 13.52 -14.23
C ARG A 62 8.45 12.30 -14.67
N SER A 63 7.42 11.92 -13.91
CA SER A 63 6.61 10.75 -14.22
C SER A 63 5.55 11.01 -15.30
N THR A 64 5.20 9.96 -16.04
CA THR A 64 4.05 10.00 -16.96
C THR A 64 2.74 9.88 -16.17
N ILE A 65 1.65 10.37 -16.75
CA ILE A 65 0.31 10.29 -16.13
C ILE A 65 -0.09 8.84 -15.84
N GLU A 66 0.20 7.91 -16.76
CA GLU A 66 -0.13 6.49 -16.61
C GLU A 66 0.59 5.84 -15.43
N GLU A 67 1.89 6.13 -15.28
CA GLU A 67 2.66 5.64 -14.13
C GLU A 67 2.13 6.21 -12.82
N LEU A 68 1.83 7.51 -12.79
CA LEU A 68 1.28 8.16 -11.60
C LEU A 68 -0.06 7.53 -11.21
N LEU A 69 -0.97 7.29 -12.15
CA LEU A 69 -2.26 6.65 -11.89
C LEU A 69 -2.13 5.20 -11.44
N LYS A 70 -1.16 4.46 -11.98
CA LYS A 70 -0.88 3.08 -11.52
C LYS A 70 -0.41 3.09 -10.07
N ARG A 71 0.54 3.96 -9.72
CA ARG A 71 1.03 4.08 -8.34
C ARG A 71 -0.03 4.62 -7.39
N ASP A 72 -0.89 5.53 -7.84
CA ASP A 72 -2.03 6.04 -7.07
C ASP A 72 -2.96 4.90 -6.65
N LYS A 73 -3.29 3.98 -7.56
CA LYS A 73 -4.07 2.77 -7.26
C LYS A 73 -3.37 1.84 -6.29
N GLU A 74 -2.07 1.61 -6.47
CA GLU A 74 -1.27 0.78 -5.56
C GLU A 74 -1.23 1.38 -4.14
N LYS A 75 -1.04 2.70 -4.03
CA LYS A 75 -1.08 3.44 -2.78
C LYS A 75 -2.46 3.41 -2.15
N TYR A 76 -3.53 3.58 -2.93
CA TYR A 76 -4.89 3.44 -2.44
C TYR A 76 -5.13 2.06 -1.81
N ILE A 77 -4.67 0.98 -2.45
CA ILE A 77 -4.79 -0.39 -1.91
C ILE A 77 -3.94 -0.57 -0.64
N GLN A 78 -2.76 0.04 -0.58
CA GLN A 78 -1.88 -0.02 0.59
C GLN A 78 -2.45 0.74 1.79
N CYS A 79 -2.99 1.93 1.54
CA CYS A 79 -3.48 2.88 2.54
C CYS A 79 -4.92 2.62 2.97
N SER A 80 -5.73 1.96 2.13
CA SER A 80 -7.02 1.42 2.52
C SER A 80 -6.90 -0.08 2.80
N PRO A 81 -6.57 -0.51 4.03
CA PRO A 81 -6.75 -1.90 4.43
C PRO A 81 -8.25 -2.15 4.50
N SER A 82 -8.86 -2.44 3.36
CA SER A 82 -10.25 -2.87 3.29
C SER A 82 -10.45 -4.03 4.26
N LEU A 83 -11.63 -4.10 4.89
CA LEU A 83 -12.01 -5.27 5.70
C LEU A 83 -11.77 -6.56 4.91
N PHE A 84 -11.96 -6.53 3.59
CA PHE A 84 -11.65 -7.61 2.65
C PHE A 84 -10.17 -8.01 2.62
N ASN A 85 -9.21 -7.08 2.65
CA ASN A 85 -7.79 -7.41 2.75
C ASN A 85 -7.44 -7.98 4.13
N ARG A 86 -8.11 -7.51 5.19
CA ARG A 86 -8.00 -8.07 6.55
C ARG A 86 -8.57 -9.51 6.61
N LEU A 87 -9.67 -9.75 5.91
CA LEU A 87 -10.32 -11.06 5.74
C LEU A 87 -9.48 -12.00 4.87
N LYS A 88 -8.91 -11.56 3.74
CA LYS A 88 -8.03 -12.39 2.90
C LYS A 88 -6.81 -12.89 3.67
N ARG A 89 -6.18 -12.05 4.51
CA ARG A 89 -5.09 -12.49 5.39
C ARG A 89 -5.55 -13.55 6.39
N LYS A 90 -6.72 -13.37 7.02
CA LYS A 90 -7.29 -14.39 7.92
C LYS A 90 -7.65 -15.69 7.19
N MET A 91 -8.26 -15.61 6.01
CA MET A 91 -8.63 -16.76 5.18
C MET A 91 -7.40 -17.53 4.70
N GLY A 92 -6.35 -16.83 4.23
CA GLY A 92 -5.09 -17.48 3.86
C GLY A 92 -4.47 -18.25 5.02
N VAL A 93 -4.49 -17.67 6.22
CA VAL A 93 -4.01 -18.32 7.45
C VAL A 93 -4.91 -19.51 7.86
N TRP A 94 -6.22 -19.43 7.67
CA TRP A 94 -7.15 -20.55 7.91
C TRP A 94 -6.95 -21.69 6.92
N ILE A 95 -6.78 -21.39 5.63
CA ILE A 95 -6.47 -22.38 4.59
C ILE A 95 -5.13 -23.06 4.90
N TRP A 96 -4.12 -22.30 5.32
CA TRP A 96 -2.81 -22.84 5.68
C TRP A 96 -2.87 -23.69 6.95
N ARG A 97 -3.58 -23.26 8.00
CA ARG A 97 -3.83 -24.07 9.20
C ARG A 97 -4.62 -25.35 8.87
N GLY A 98 -5.60 -25.27 7.97
CA GLY A 98 -6.37 -26.42 7.50
C GLY A 98 -5.48 -27.45 6.78
N LYS A 99 -4.64 -26.99 5.84
CA LYS A 99 -3.67 -27.85 5.14
C LYS A 99 -2.61 -28.44 6.08
N MET A 100 -2.13 -27.68 7.06
CA MET A 100 -1.13 -28.16 8.01
C MET A 100 -1.72 -29.24 8.94
N LYS A 101 -2.99 -29.10 9.33
CA LYS A 101 -3.73 -30.14 10.07
C LYS A 101 -4.03 -31.37 9.21
N SER A 102 -4.36 -31.22 7.92
CA SER A 102 -4.58 -32.37 7.04
C SER A 102 -3.31 -33.18 6.77
N LEU A 103 -2.15 -32.51 6.67
CA LEU A 103 -0.87 -33.19 6.51
C LEU A 103 -0.44 -33.92 7.80
N GLY A 104 -0.71 -33.35 8.97
CA GLY A 104 -0.49 -34.01 10.26
C GLY A 104 -1.41 -35.22 10.48
N GLY A 105 -2.69 -35.12 10.11
CA GLY A 105 -3.66 -36.23 10.22
C GLY A 105 -3.44 -37.35 9.20
N LEU A 106 -2.93 -37.05 8.00
CA LEU A 106 -2.53 -38.06 7.02
C LEU A 106 -1.33 -38.88 7.52
N ALA A 107 -0.37 -38.26 8.20
CA ALA A 107 0.77 -38.96 8.78
C ALA A 107 0.34 -39.96 9.88
N GLU A 108 -0.65 -39.62 10.71
CA GLU A 108 -1.22 -40.55 11.71
C GLU A 108 -2.04 -41.68 11.08
N TRP A 109 -2.79 -41.40 10.01
CA TRP A 109 -3.56 -42.43 9.28
C TRP A 109 -2.67 -43.45 8.57
N VAL A 110 -1.57 -43.01 7.96
CA VAL A 110 -0.60 -43.90 7.29
C VAL A 110 0.10 -44.82 8.29
N GLN A 111 0.42 -44.34 9.50
CA GLN A 111 0.99 -45.19 10.55
C GLN A 111 0.00 -46.23 11.10
N LYS A 112 -1.30 -45.91 11.16
CA LYS A 112 -2.32 -46.82 11.68
C LYS A 112 -2.60 -47.98 10.73
N TYR A 113 -2.67 -47.71 9.42
CA TYR A 113 -2.87 -48.75 8.41
C TYR A 113 -1.68 -49.70 8.25
N SER A 114 -0.44 -49.23 8.43
CA SER A 114 0.74 -50.10 8.35
C SER A 114 0.89 -51.09 9.51
N LYS A 115 0.12 -50.93 10.60
CA LYS A 115 0.14 -51.84 11.76
C LYS A 115 -0.93 -52.93 11.71
N ASP A 116 -2.03 -52.71 10.99
CA ASP A 116 -3.12 -53.71 10.87
C ASP A 116 -2.83 -54.78 9.80
N GLU A 117 -1.85 -54.57 8.91
CA GLU A 117 -1.48 -55.55 7.86
C GLU A 117 -0.40 -56.57 8.31
N LYS A 118 -0.06 -56.60 9.60
CA LYS A 118 0.89 -57.56 10.20
C LYS A 118 0.26 -58.45 11.28
N ARG A 119 -1.01 -58.82 11.13
CA ARG A 119 -1.67 -59.75 12.07
C ARG A 119 -2.33 -60.91 11.35
#